data_AF-A0A139WKY5-F1
#
_entry.id   AF-A0A139WKY5-F1
#
_cell.length_a   1.000
_cell.length_b   1.000
_cell.length_c   1.000
_cell.angle_alpha   90.00
_cell.angle_beta   90.00
_cell.angle_gamma   90.00
#
_symmetry.space_group_name_H-M   'P 1'
#
loop_
_entity.id
_entity.type
_entity.pdbx_description
1 polymer ?
#
loop_
_entity_poly.entity_id
_entity_poly.type
_entity_poly.pdbx_seq_one_letter_code
_entity_poly.pdbx_strand_id
1 'polypeptide(L)'
;MADSYYQGDYIRHPVLYELSHKYGLPTENISDSQLSGKLEELKEIIRREIRKELKIKEGAEKLRGVSTDRRSLNHVATIVKNSNWKLAELKNELSELESQIILSQGHTTPSTPSSNGDALPRSPLEGHNDKVNASQYTRIENLERQLNIELKVKQGAENMIHSIRDKKLLSEAQQMLQDSRKKIEYLKMTITKAITRNMGLACL
;
A
#
# COMPACT_ATOMS: atom_id res chain seq x y z
N MET A 1 -20.50 -10.34 34.38
CA MET A 1 -19.23 -10.92 33.88
C MET A 1 -19.50 -11.56 32.54
N ALA A 2 -18.56 -11.43 31.59
CA ALA A 2 -18.54 -11.94 30.21
C ALA A 2 -19.45 -11.19 29.21
N ASP A 3 -19.03 -10.70 28.04
CA ASP A 3 -17.72 -10.78 27.37
C ASP A 3 -17.53 -9.65 26.34
N SER A 4 -16.28 -9.22 26.23
CA SER A 4 -15.75 -8.05 25.53
C SER A 4 -15.00 -8.48 24.25
N TYR A 5 -15.71 -8.92 23.21
CA TYR A 5 -15.08 -9.43 21.97
C TYR A 5 -15.58 -8.74 20.68
N TYR A 6 -15.54 -7.42 20.61
CA TYR A 6 -15.68 -6.69 19.34
C TYR A 6 -14.68 -5.54 19.20
N GLN A 7 -13.47 -5.71 19.73
CA GLN A 7 -12.47 -4.64 19.77
C GLN A 7 -11.09 -5.19 19.41
N GLY A 8 -10.80 -5.31 18.10
CA GLY A 8 -9.45 -5.72 17.68
C GLY A 8 -9.19 -5.92 16.19
N ASP A 9 -10.18 -6.27 15.37
CA ASP A 9 -9.88 -6.86 14.05
C ASP A 9 -9.56 -5.86 12.93
N TYR A 10 -9.77 -4.56 13.15
CA TYR A 10 -9.55 -3.53 12.11
C TYR A 10 -8.09 -3.26 11.73
N ILE A 11 -7.10 -3.92 12.36
CA ILE A 11 -5.66 -3.60 12.19
C ILE A 11 -4.81 -4.83 11.81
N ARG A 12 -5.42 -5.99 11.56
CA ARG A 12 -4.62 -7.20 11.24
C ARG A 12 -3.95 -7.12 9.86
N HIS A 13 -4.57 -6.42 8.89
CA HIS A 13 -4.09 -6.38 7.51
C HIS A 13 -4.22 -4.98 6.88
N PRO A 14 -3.27 -4.06 7.12
CA PRO A 14 -3.36 -2.67 6.65
C PRO A 14 -3.44 -2.53 5.12
N VAL A 15 -2.67 -3.35 4.38
CA VAL A 15 -2.67 -3.34 2.91
C VAL A 15 -3.99 -3.88 2.34
N LEU A 16 -4.57 -4.93 2.94
CA LEU A 16 -5.90 -5.43 2.61
C LEU A 16 -6.97 -4.34 2.84
N TYR A 17 -6.92 -3.62 3.95
CA TYR A 17 -7.85 -2.54 4.26
C TYR A 17 -7.77 -1.40 3.24
N GLU A 18 -6.56 -0.93 2.93
CA GLU A 18 -6.35 0.17 2.00
C GLU A 18 -6.78 -0.18 0.57
N LEU A 19 -6.36 -1.34 0.07
CA LEU A 19 -6.67 -1.77 -1.30
C LEU A 19 -8.12 -2.18 -1.45
N SER A 20 -8.73 -2.85 -0.47
CA SER A 20 -10.15 -3.18 -0.53
C SER A 20 -11.03 -1.94 -0.60
N HIS A 21 -10.70 -0.89 0.16
CA HIS A 21 -11.41 0.38 0.08
C HIS A 21 -11.24 1.05 -1.28
N LYS A 22 -10.03 1.03 -1.84
CA LYS A 22 -9.72 1.57 -3.16
C LYS A 22 -10.47 0.88 -4.29
N TYR A 23 -10.62 -0.44 -4.22
CA TYR A 23 -11.27 -1.26 -5.25
C TYR A 23 -12.75 -1.58 -4.95
N GLY A 24 -13.30 -1.03 -3.86
CA GLY A 24 -14.71 -1.20 -3.48
C GLY A 24 -15.08 -2.62 -3.06
N LEU A 25 -14.14 -3.38 -2.48
CA LEU A 25 -14.41 -4.71 -1.96
C LEU A 25 -14.87 -4.64 -0.49
N PRO A 26 -15.99 -5.27 -0.13
CA PRO A 26 -16.44 -5.33 1.26
C PRO A 26 -15.50 -6.22 2.09
N THR A 27 -15.02 -5.68 3.22
CA THR A 27 -14.09 -6.35 4.16
C THR A 27 -14.64 -6.48 5.59
N GLU A 28 -15.94 -6.29 5.80
CA GLU A 28 -16.56 -6.44 7.11
C GLU A 28 -16.56 -7.93 7.54
N ASN A 29 -15.94 -8.22 8.69
CA ASN A 29 -15.86 -9.53 9.36
C ASN A 29 -15.19 -10.66 8.54
N ILE A 30 -13.92 -10.48 8.18
CA ILE A 30 -13.11 -11.51 7.50
C ILE A 30 -12.53 -12.49 8.52
N SER A 31 -12.91 -13.77 8.44
CA SER A 31 -12.19 -14.85 9.11
C SER A 31 -10.88 -15.17 8.37
N ASP A 32 -9.85 -15.67 9.06
CA ASP A 32 -8.55 -16.03 8.46
C ASP A 32 -8.69 -16.97 7.23
N SER A 33 -9.76 -17.78 7.17
CA SER A 33 -10.10 -18.65 6.03
C SER A 33 -10.56 -17.90 4.76
N GLN A 34 -11.22 -16.74 4.91
CA GLN A 34 -11.71 -15.90 3.81
C GLN A 34 -10.66 -14.88 3.36
N LEU A 35 -9.67 -14.62 4.23
CA LEU A 35 -8.59 -13.67 3.99
C LEU A 35 -7.74 -14.03 2.77
N SER A 36 -7.38 -15.31 2.62
CA SER A 36 -6.62 -15.78 1.46
C SER A 36 -7.39 -15.56 0.15
N GLY A 37 -8.70 -15.80 0.16
CA GLY A 37 -9.55 -15.59 -1.02
C GLY A 37 -9.67 -14.11 -1.40
N LYS A 38 -9.81 -13.22 -0.41
CA LYS A 38 -9.89 -11.77 -0.63
C LYS A 38 -8.58 -11.15 -1.11
N LEU A 39 -7.44 -11.62 -0.59
CA LEU A 39 -6.13 -11.21 -1.08
C LEU A 39 -5.91 -11.67 -2.53
N GLU A 40 -6.31 -12.90 -2.87
CA GLU A 40 -6.20 -13.40 -4.24
C GLU A 40 -7.15 -12.65 -5.20
N GLU A 41 -8.36 -12.30 -4.75
CA GLU A 41 -9.31 -11.46 -5.50
C GLU A 41 -8.73 -10.07 -5.80
N LEU A 42 -8.17 -9.39 -4.79
CA LEU A 42 -7.47 -8.12 -4.97
C LEU A 42 -6.28 -8.24 -5.92
N LYS A 43 -5.49 -9.31 -5.79
CA LYS A 43 -4.36 -9.59 -6.69
C LYS A 43 -4.83 -9.67 -8.14
N GLU A 44 -5.93 -10.36 -8.41
CA GLU A 44 -6.45 -10.47 -9.77
C GLU A 44 -7.07 -9.17 -10.29
N ILE A 45 -7.70 -8.37 -9.43
CA ILE A 45 -8.18 -7.03 -9.79
C ILE A 45 -7.02 -6.14 -10.24
N ILE A 46 -5.94 -6.08 -9.44
CA ILE A 46 -4.76 -5.27 -9.76
C ILE A 46 -4.10 -5.78 -11.05
N ARG A 47 -3.95 -7.10 -11.22
CA ARG A 47 -3.41 -7.70 -12.46
C ARG A 47 -4.28 -7.37 -13.68
N ARG A 48 -5.61 -7.40 -13.54
CA ARG A 48 -6.53 -7.01 -14.62
C ARG A 48 -6.36 -5.53 -14.99
N GLU A 49 -6.21 -4.66 -14.01
CA GLU A 49 -6.04 -3.22 -14.24
C GLU A 49 -4.68 -2.93 -14.91
N ILE A 50 -3.60 -3.64 -14.54
CA ILE A 50 -2.30 -3.57 -15.22
C ILE A 50 -2.45 -3.94 -16.71
N ARG A 51 -3.17 -5.04 -17.01
CA ARG A 51 -3.40 -5.47 -18.40
C ARG A 51 -4.19 -4.43 -19.19
N LYS A 52 -5.21 -3.80 -18.60
CA LYS A 52 -5.97 -2.73 -19.25
C LYS A 52 -5.08 -1.51 -19.53
N GLU A 53 -4.31 -1.09 -18.54
CA GLU A 53 -3.46 0.10 -18.66
C GLU A 53 -2.33 -0.11 -19.68
N LEU A 54 -1.78 -1.34 -19.77
CA LEU A 54 -0.85 -1.71 -20.84
C LEU A 54 -1.49 -1.58 -22.23
N LYS A 55 -2.73 -2.04 -22.42
CA LYS A 55 -3.45 -1.89 -23.69
C LYS A 55 -3.67 -0.43 -24.07
N ILE A 56 -4.00 0.42 -23.09
CA ILE A 56 -4.15 1.86 -23.30
C ILE A 56 -2.81 2.45 -23.77
N LYS A 57 -1.73 2.13 -23.07
CA LYS A 57 -0.39 2.59 -23.41
C LYS A 57 0.03 2.13 -24.81
N GLU A 58 -0.14 0.85 -25.14
CA GLU A 58 0.17 0.32 -26.48
C GLU A 58 -0.67 0.99 -27.58
N GLY A 59 -1.95 1.25 -27.32
CA GLY A 59 -2.82 2.00 -28.22
C GLY A 59 -2.32 3.42 -28.44
N ALA A 60 -1.93 4.13 -27.38
CA ALA A 60 -1.39 5.48 -27.45
C ALA A 60 -0.03 5.52 -28.20
N GLU A 61 0.84 4.54 -27.97
CA GLU A 61 2.12 4.40 -28.67
C GLU A 61 1.93 4.18 -30.18
N LYS A 62 0.97 3.32 -30.57
CA LYS A 62 0.58 3.13 -31.98
C LYS A 62 0.02 4.43 -32.59
N LEU A 63 -0.86 5.12 -31.86
CA LEU A 63 -1.39 6.42 -32.28
C LEU A 63 -0.29 7.46 -32.45
N ARG A 64 0.76 7.44 -31.61
CA ARG A 64 1.93 8.32 -31.75
C ARG A 64 2.64 8.10 -33.06
N GLY A 65 2.80 6.83 -33.48
CA GLY A 65 3.48 6.46 -34.73
C GLY A 65 2.75 6.89 -36.01
N VAL A 66 1.43 7.05 -35.96
CA VAL A 66 0.61 7.47 -37.12
C VAL A 66 0.17 8.94 -37.07
N SER A 67 0.38 9.63 -35.94
CA SER A 67 -0.03 11.02 -35.77
C SER A 67 1.02 11.99 -36.34
N THR A 68 0.56 12.94 -37.15
CA THR A 68 1.39 14.03 -37.70
C THR A 68 1.06 15.39 -37.08
N ASP A 69 -0.14 15.56 -36.53
CA ASP A 69 -0.58 16.81 -35.91
C ASP A 69 0.05 17.03 -34.52
N ARG A 70 0.52 18.26 -34.28
CA ARG A 70 1.23 18.62 -33.05
C ARG A 70 0.33 18.59 -31.81
N ARG A 71 -0.96 18.90 -31.94
CA ARG A 71 -1.91 18.83 -30.82
C ARG A 71 -2.20 17.38 -30.47
N SER A 72 -2.40 16.51 -31.48
CA SER A 72 -2.55 15.06 -31.29
C SER A 72 -1.33 14.45 -30.58
N LEU A 73 -0.12 14.76 -31.06
CA LEU A 73 1.12 14.24 -30.47
C LEU A 73 1.29 14.64 -29.00
N ASN A 74 0.95 15.89 -28.64
CA ASN A 74 0.97 16.34 -27.25
C ASN A 74 -0.04 15.60 -26.37
N HIS A 75 -1.26 15.40 -26.88
CA HIS A 75 -2.30 14.65 -26.15
C HIS A 75 -1.87 13.20 -25.92
N VAL A 76 -1.34 12.54 -26.96
CA VAL A 76 -0.81 11.17 -26.89
C VAL A 76 0.36 11.08 -25.90
N ALA A 77 1.26 12.07 -25.88
CA ALA A 77 2.36 12.12 -24.91
C ALA A 77 1.85 12.21 -23.46
N THR A 78 0.78 12.97 -23.21
CA THR A 78 0.12 13.02 -21.90
C THR A 78 -0.48 11.66 -21.52
N ILE A 79 -1.17 10.99 -22.45
CA ILE A 79 -1.73 9.65 -22.20
C ILE A 79 -0.62 8.66 -21.84
N VAL A 80 0.44 8.59 -22.64
CA VAL A 80 1.58 7.69 -22.39
C VAL A 80 2.22 8.00 -21.02
N LYS A 81 2.39 9.28 -20.67
CA LYS A 81 2.92 9.69 -19.36
C LYS A 81 2.00 9.18 -18.24
N ASN A 82 0.70 9.46 -18.32
CA ASN A 82 -0.28 9.07 -17.29
C ASN A 82 -0.38 7.55 -17.15
N SER A 83 -0.41 6.80 -18.26
CA SER A 83 -0.43 5.34 -18.23
C SER A 83 0.84 4.75 -17.63
N ASN A 84 2.01 5.38 -17.83
CA ASN A 84 3.24 4.97 -17.15
C ASN A 84 3.16 5.18 -15.63
N TRP A 85 2.60 6.29 -15.17
CA TRP A 85 2.39 6.54 -13.74
C TRP A 85 1.44 5.52 -13.12
N LYS A 86 0.28 5.30 -13.75
CA LYS A 86 -0.72 4.34 -13.27
C LYS A 86 -0.16 2.90 -13.27
N LEU A 87 0.63 2.51 -14.26
CA LEU A 87 1.30 1.21 -14.27
C LEU A 87 2.32 1.05 -13.13
N ALA A 88 3.05 2.11 -12.78
CA ALA A 88 4.00 2.08 -11.66
C ALA A 88 3.27 1.90 -10.32
N GLU A 89 2.17 2.64 -10.12
CA GLU A 89 1.31 2.55 -8.94
C GLU A 89 0.73 1.13 -8.79
N LEU A 90 0.07 0.61 -9.83
CA LEU A 90 -0.52 -0.73 -9.81
C LEU A 90 0.50 -1.84 -9.55
N LYS A 91 1.72 -1.72 -10.09
CA LYS A 91 2.81 -2.68 -9.82
C LYS A 91 3.29 -2.60 -8.38
N ASN A 92 3.34 -1.39 -7.81
CA ASN A 92 3.71 -1.21 -6.42
C ASN A 92 2.67 -1.82 -5.47
N GLU A 93 1.38 -1.59 -5.74
CA GLU A 93 0.29 -2.21 -4.97
C GLU A 93 0.31 -3.73 -5.06
N LEU A 94 0.57 -4.28 -6.25
CA LEU A 94 0.68 -5.73 -6.45
C LEU A 94 1.84 -6.31 -5.62
N SER A 95 3.01 -5.66 -5.67
CA SER A 95 4.19 -6.05 -4.90
C SER A 95 3.96 -5.99 -3.39
N GLU A 96 3.27 -4.95 -2.92
CA GLU A 96 2.94 -4.76 -1.51
C GLU A 96 1.94 -5.82 -1.01
N LEU A 97 0.94 -6.15 -1.82
CA LEU A 97 -0.01 -7.22 -1.54
C LEU A 97 0.67 -8.60 -1.55
N GLU A 98 1.56 -8.88 -2.51
CA GLU A 98 2.35 -10.11 -2.57
C GLU A 98 3.30 -10.24 -1.36
N SER A 99 3.95 -9.15 -0.93
CA SER A 99 4.75 -9.13 0.29
C SER A 99 3.92 -9.42 1.54
N GLN A 100 2.70 -8.90 1.62
CA GLN A 100 1.81 -9.16 2.76
C GLN A 100 1.35 -10.62 2.81
N ILE A 101 1.08 -11.23 1.65
CA ILE A 101 0.73 -12.66 1.56
C ILE A 101 1.89 -13.52 2.07
N ILE A 102 3.13 -13.25 1.65
CA ILE A 102 4.32 -13.98 2.10
C ILE A 102 4.50 -13.87 3.62
N LEU A 103 4.38 -12.66 4.17
CA LEU A 103 4.48 -12.41 5.61
C LEU A 103 3.35 -13.08 6.40
N SER A 104 2.16 -13.21 5.81
CA SER A 104 1.00 -13.84 6.47
C SER A 104 1.03 -15.37 6.36
N GLN A 105 1.54 -15.94 5.26
CA GLN A 105 1.78 -17.38 5.12
C GLN A 105 2.95 -17.89 5.97
N GLY A 106 3.91 -17.02 6.31
CA GLY A 106 5.00 -17.36 7.24
C GLY A 106 4.58 -17.46 8.72
N HIS A 107 3.33 -17.14 9.08
CA HIS A 107 2.87 -17.12 10.47
C HIS A 107 2.00 -18.34 10.88
N THR A 108 1.97 -19.40 10.05
CA THR A 108 1.26 -20.64 10.39
C THR A 108 2.20 -21.84 10.44
N THR A 109 3.09 -21.93 11.43
CA THR A 109 3.59 -23.23 11.95
C THR A 109 4.23 -23.05 13.33
N PRO A 110 3.75 -23.73 14.39
CA PRO A 110 4.59 -24.08 15.53
C PRO A 110 5.58 -25.19 15.12
N SER A 111 6.84 -25.00 15.49
CA SER A 111 7.88 -26.03 15.77
C SER A 111 8.50 -26.90 14.64
N THR A 112 9.85 -26.88 14.67
CA THR A 112 10.85 -27.94 14.42
C THR A 112 11.49 -28.14 13.02
N PRO A 113 12.78 -28.58 12.95
CA PRO A 113 13.81 -27.91 12.14
C PRO A 113 14.47 -28.77 11.03
N SER A 114 15.23 -28.07 10.17
CA SER A 114 16.43 -28.50 9.39
C SER A 114 16.23 -29.32 8.10
N SER A 115 16.73 -28.79 6.96
CA SER A 115 17.73 -29.43 6.06
C SER A 115 17.80 -28.81 4.63
N ASN A 116 18.92 -28.12 4.37
CA ASN A 116 19.79 -28.07 3.16
C ASN A 116 19.27 -28.18 1.70
N GLY A 117 19.81 -27.27 0.86
CA GLY A 117 20.07 -27.39 -0.59
C GLY A 117 18.93 -26.93 -1.51
N ASP A 118 19.11 -26.33 -2.70
CA ASP A 118 20.26 -25.95 -3.52
C ASP A 118 19.72 -25.10 -4.70
N ALA A 119 20.60 -24.37 -5.38
CA ALA A 119 20.46 -23.78 -6.74
C ALA A 119 19.67 -22.47 -7.00
N LEU A 120 20.45 -21.39 -7.20
CA LEU A 120 20.16 -20.26 -8.11
C LEU A 120 20.29 -20.69 -9.59
N PRO A 121 19.77 -19.94 -10.58
CA PRO A 121 20.63 -18.94 -11.27
C PRO A 121 19.87 -17.66 -11.74
N ARG A 122 20.35 -16.45 -11.43
CA ARG A 122 21.23 -15.56 -12.25
C ARG A 122 20.48 -14.56 -13.16
N SER A 123 20.70 -13.26 -12.90
CA SER A 123 20.26 -12.05 -13.63
C SER A 123 20.73 -11.97 -15.09
N PRO A 124 20.25 -10.98 -15.86
CA PRO A 124 21.08 -9.78 -16.12
C PRO A 124 20.39 -8.41 -15.92
N LEU A 125 21.25 -7.43 -15.63
CA LEU A 125 21.02 -6.00 -15.35
C LEU A 125 20.71 -5.20 -16.63
N GLU A 126 19.85 -4.16 -16.54
CA GLU A 126 20.03 -2.85 -17.22
C GLU A 126 18.92 -1.83 -16.86
N GLY A 127 19.31 -0.68 -16.27
CA GLY A 127 18.67 0.63 -16.51
C GLY A 127 17.44 1.10 -15.70
N HIS A 128 17.24 0.72 -14.43
CA HIS A 128 16.00 1.08 -13.68
C HIS A 128 16.11 2.15 -12.58
N ASN A 129 17.26 2.76 -12.32
CA ASN A 129 17.47 3.50 -11.08
C ASN A 129 16.74 4.86 -10.99
N ASP A 130 16.56 5.61 -12.09
CA ASP A 130 16.00 6.97 -11.99
C ASP A 130 14.47 7.04 -11.83
N LYS A 131 13.73 6.09 -12.41
CA LYS A 131 12.26 6.04 -12.30
C LYS A 131 11.78 5.50 -10.96
N VAL A 132 12.53 4.57 -10.38
CA VAL A 132 12.24 4.00 -9.05
C VAL A 132 12.36 5.10 -8.01
N ASN A 133 13.39 5.94 -8.08
CA ASN A 133 13.60 7.04 -7.14
C ASN A 133 12.43 8.04 -7.15
N ALA A 134 11.97 8.53 -8.32
CA ALA A 134 10.84 9.47 -8.39
C ALA A 134 9.51 8.88 -7.84
N SER A 135 9.25 7.60 -8.07
CA SER A 135 8.09 6.89 -7.50
C SER A 135 8.20 6.67 -5.98
N GLN A 136 9.42 6.53 -5.47
CA GLN A 136 9.69 6.37 -4.03
C GLN A 136 9.61 7.73 -3.32
N TYR A 137 10.04 8.83 -3.95
CA TYR A 137 9.87 10.19 -3.41
C TYR A 137 8.39 10.55 -3.27
N THR A 138 7.57 10.27 -4.28
CA THR A 138 6.11 10.48 -4.20
C THR A 138 5.45 9.57 -3.14
N ARG A 139 5.97 8.36 -2.93
CA ARG A 139 5.53 7.46 -1.84
C ARG A 139 5.87 8.03 -0.45
N ILE A 140 7.09 8.53 -0.26
CA ILE A 140 7.51 9.16 1.01
C ILE A 140 6.65 10.41 1.29
N GLU A 141 6.45 11.28 0.30
CA GLU A 141 5.60 12.48 0.44
C GLU A 141 4.15 12.13 0.84
N ASN A 142 3.58 11.06 0.27
CA ASN A 142 2.24 10.61 0.63
C ASN A 142 2.17 10.07 2.07
N LEU A 143 3.17 9.28 2.48
CA LEU A 143 3.27 8.78 3.86
C LEU A 143 3.45 9.93 4.86
N GLU A 144 4.22 10.96 4.51
CA GLU A 144 4.39 12.18 5.32
C GLU A 144 3.09 12.97 5.43
N ARG A 145 2.32 13.10 4.34
CA ARG A 145 0.99 13.72 4.37
C ARG A 145 0.06 12.96 5.33
N GLN A 146 0.04 11.63 5.25
CA GLN A 146 -0.79 10.80 6.12
C GLN A 146 -0.35 10.88 7.59
N LEU A 147 0.97 10.93 7.84
CA LEU A 147 1.52 11.16 9.18
C LEU A 147 1.05 12.49 9.76
N ASN A 148 1.03 13.56 8.95
CA ASN A 148 0.55 14.87 9.38
C ASN A 148 -0.96 14.86 9.70
N ILE A 149 -1.76 14.13 8.92
CA ILE A 149 -3.19 13.94 9.22
C ILE A 149 -3.36 13.24 10.57
N GLU A 150 -2.68 12.12 10.80
CA GLU A 150 -2.82 11.37 12.06
C GLU A 150 -2.26 12.15 13.27
N LEU A 151 -1.25 13.00 13.08
CA LEU A 151 -0.80 13.95 14.12
C LEU A 151 -1.89 14.97 14.48
N LYS A 152 -2.63 15.50 13.49
CA LYS A 152 -3.77 16.39 13.73
C LYS A 152 -4.92 15.68 14.42
N VAL A 153 -5.21 14.43 14.03
CA VAL A 153 -6.22 13.59 14.70
C VAL A 153 -5.82 13.32 16.15
N LYS A 154 -4.56 12.98 16.42
CA LYS A 154 -4.02 12.78 17.78
C LYS A 154 -4.22 14.04 18.63
N GLN A 155 -3.88 15.20 18.10
CA GLN A 155 -4.05 16.48 18.80
C GLN A 155 -5.54 16.81 19.03
N GLY A 156 -6.40 16.55 18.04
CA GLY A 156 -7.85 16.73 18.18
C GLY A 156 -8.44 15.85 19.28
N ALA A 157 -8.03 14.59 19.34
CA ALA A 157 -8.46 13.65 20.37
C ALA A 157 -7.96 14.06 21.77
N GLU A 158 -6.70 14.51 21.90
CA GLU A 158 -6.17 15.06 23.16
C GLU A 158 -6.97 16.28 23.64
N ASN A 159 -7.32 17.20 22.74
CA ASN A 159 -8.13 18.37 23.07
C ASN A 159 -9.57 17.99 23.50
N MET A 160 -10.15 16.99 22.83
CA MET A 160 -11.47 16.46 23.16
C MET A 160 -11.50 15.83 24.56
N ILE A 161 -10.47 15.07 24.93
CA ILE A 161 -10.37 14.42 26.25
C ILE A 161 -10.41 15.44 27.39
N HIS A 162 -9.83 16.63 27.19
CA HIS A 162 -9.87 17.70 28.21
C HIS A 162 -11.22 18.44 28.28
N SER A 163 -12.01 18.40 27.21
CA SER A 163 -13.22 19.23 27.07
C SER A 163 -14.52 18.44 27.32
N ILE A 164 -14.49 17.11 27.16
CA ILE A 164 -15.66 16.24 27.25
C ILE A 164 -15.86 15.75 28.69
N ARG A 165 -17.06 15.95 29.23
CA ARG A 165 -17.48 15.42 30.54
C ARG A 165 -18.31 14.15 30.44
N ASP A 166 -18.89 13.87 29.27
CA ASP A 166 -19.67 12.65 29.02
C ASP A 166 -18.74 11.43 28.93
N LYS A 167 -19.01 10.41 29.75
CA LYS A 167 -18.13 9.22 29.86
C LYS A 167 -18.04 8.42 28.56
N LYS A 168 -19.11 8.37 27.76
CA LYS A 168 -19.13 7.59 26.51
C LYS A 168 -18.29 8.29 25.45
N LEU A 169 -18.50 9.59 25.28
CA LEU A 169 -17.72 10.40 24.34
C LEU A 169 -16.24 10.49 24.75
N LEU A 170 -15.95 10.51 26.06
CA LEU A 170 -14.58 10.47 26.57
C LEU A 170 -13.87 9.16 26.20
N SER A 171 -14.56 8.03 26.34
CA SER A 171 -14.01 6.72 25.95
C SER A 171 -13.72 6.66 24.45
N GLU A 172 -14.57 7.25 23.62
CA GLU A 172 -14.39 7.32 22.16
C GLU A 172 -13.18 8.20 21.80
N ALA A 173 -13.04 9.37 22.44
CA ALA A 173 -11.88 10.23 22.26
C ALA A 173 -10.56 9.56 22.72
N GLN A 174 -10.60 8.78 23.81
CA GLN A 174 -9.45 7.99 24.28
C GLN A 174 -9.09 6.87 23.31
N GLN A 175 -10.09 6.20 22.72
CA GLN A 175 -9.88 5.19 21.70
C GLN A 175 -9.24 5.80 20.43
N MET A 176 -9.79 6.91 19.94
CA MET A 176 -9.21 7.66 18.81
C MET A 176 -7.77 8.10 19.07
N LEU A 177 -7.46 8.51 20.30
CA LEU A 177 -6.10 8.86 20.70
C LEU A 177 -5.17 7.63 20.65
N GLN A 178 -5.62 6.48 21.13
CA GLN A 178 -4.83 5.26 21.11
C GLN A 178 -4.57 4.79 19.67
N ASP A 179 -5.57 4.86 18.81
CA ASP A 179 -5.48 4.42 17.42
C ASP A 179 -4.60 5.34 16.58
N SER A 180 -4.76 6.66 16.72
CA SER A 180 -3.90 7.65 16.05
C SER A 180 -2.42 7.51 16.48
N ARG A 181 -2.13 7.20 17.76
CA ARG A 181 -0.75 6.94 18.23
C ARG A 181 -0.13 5.72 17.54
N LYS A 182 -0.85 4.60 17.45
CA LYS A 182 -0.36 3.40 16.75
C LYS A 182 -0.12 3.67 15.27
N LYS A 183 -1.02 4.40 14.61
CA LYS A 183 -0.87 4.77 13.20
C LYS A 183 0.33 5.69 12.96
N ILE A 184 0.56 6.67 13.84
CA ILE A 184 1.74 7.55 13.80
C ILE A 184 3.02 6.71 13.87
N GLU A 185 3.10 5.75 14.78
CA GLU A 185 4.28 4.89 14.93
C GLU A 185 4.51 4.04 13.68
N TYR A 186 3.45 3.42 13.15
CA TYR A 186 3.51 2.66 11.90
C TYR A 186 3.99 3.52 10.72
N LEU A 187 3.42 4.72 10.55
CA LEU A 187 3.78 5.63 9.47
C LEU A 187 5.23 6.09 9.59
N LYS A 188 5.70 6.44 10.80
CA LYS A 188 7.11 6.76 11.07
C LYS A 188 8.02 5.59 10.72
N MET A 189 7.73 4.38 11.20
CA MET A 189 8.52 3.20 10.89
C MET A 189 8.56 2.92 9.38
N THR A 190 7.44 3.10 8.68
CA THR A 190 7.32 2.89 7.23
C THR A 190 8.12 3.91 6.43
N ILE A 191 8.06 5.20 6.83
CA ILE A 191 8.89 6.27 6.27
C ILE A 191 10.37 5.96 6.50
N THR A 192 10.78 5.62 7.73
CA THR A 192 12.17 5.25 8.02
C THR A 192 12.63 4.07 7.16
N LYS A 193 11.83 3.01 7.04
CA LYS A 193 12.15 1.86 6.17
C LYS A 193 12.25 2.24 4.69
N ALA A 194 11.38 3.12 4.21
CA ALA A 194 11.42 3.62 2.83
C ALA A 194 12.67 4.44 2.57
N ILE A 195 13.05 5.33 3.50
CA ILE A 195 14.27 6.14 3.44
C ILE A 195 15.52 5.25 3.53
N THR A 196 15.56 4.28 4.44
CA THR A 196 16.70 3.34 4.58
C THR A 196 16.89 2.49 3.33
N ARG A 197 15.80 2.01 2.71
CA ARG A 197 15.87 1.33 1.40
C ARG A 197 16.38 2.27 0.31
N ASN A 198 16.04 3.56 0.36
CA ASN A 198 16.53 4.56 -0.60
C ASN A 198 18.04 4.84 -0.42
N MET A 199 18.55 4.91 0.83
CA MET A 199 19.99 5.08 1.09
C MET A 199 20.80 3.81 0.75
N GLY A 200 20.24 2.61 0.91
CA GLY A 200 20.91 1.37 0.52
C GLY A 200 21.12 1.21 -1.00
N LEU A 201 20.32 1.88 -1.83
CA LEU A 201 20.46 1.91 -3.28
C LEU A 201 21.43 2.98 -3.78
N ALA A 202 21.78 3.97 -2.96
CA ALA A 202 22.72 5.04 -3.30
C ALA A 202 24.19 4.67 -3.02
N CYS A 203 24.45 3.53 -2.37
CA CYS A 203 25.79 3.08 -1.96
C CYS A 203 26.35 1.91 -2.79
N LEU A 204 25.75 1.60 -3.94
CA LEU A 204 26.23 0.65 -4.95
C LEU A 204 26.29 1.34 -6.32
#